data_AF-A0A846ST39-F1
#
_entry.id   AF-A0A846ST39-F1
#
_cell.length_a   1.000
_cell.length_b   1.000
_cell.length_c   1.000
_cell.angle_alpha   90.00
_cell.angle_beta   90.00
_cell.angle_gamma   90.00
#
_symmetry.space_group_name_H-M   'P 1'
#
loop_
_entity.id
_entity.type
_entity.pdbx_description
1 polymer ?
#
loop_
_entity_poly.entity_id
_entity_poly.type
_entity_poly.pdbx_seq_one_letter_code
_entity_poly.pdbx_strand_id
1 'polypeptide(L)'
;MERTSFYTTLIEQLGRRATRAVLGLCGFRNDALREYLRDLFDRDAGMPGAFLADPVFEASFGWQPAERTLGGLEGKLLHPDLVRALREPQKRA
;
A
#
# COMPACT_ATOMS: atom_id res chain seq x y z
N MET A 1 -12.72 6.20 20.06
CA MET A 1 -11.27 5.99 19.95
C MET A 1 -11.02 4.49 19.88
N GLU A 2 -11.35 3.87 18.73
CA GLU A 2 -11.41 2.40 18.55
C GLU A 2 -10.69 1.92 17.27
N ARG A 3 -10.36 2.83 16.34
CA ARG A 3 -9.80 2.48 15.02
C ARG A 3 -8.33 2.03 15.05
N THR A 4 -7.53 2.53 16.00
CA THR A 4 -6.09 2.24 16.04
C THR A 4 -5.82 0.76 16.34
N SER A 5 -6.61 0.14 17.22
CA SER A 5 -6.46 -1.29 17.56
C SER A 5 -6.80 -2.22 16.41
N PHE A 6 -7.77 -1.86 15.56
CA PHE A 6 -8.22 -2.71 14.45
C PHE A 6 -7.09 -3.01 13.46
N TYR A 7 -6.42 -1.98 12.95
CA TYR A 7 -5.39 -2.16 11.94
C TYR A 7 -4.14 -2.82 12.50
N THR A 8 -3.72 -2.44 13.71
CA THR A 8 -2.62 -3.12 14.41
C THR A 8 -2.91 -4.61 14.56
N THR A 9 -4.09 -4.98 15.06
CA THR A 9 -4.50 -6.37 15.19
C THR A 9 -4.53 -7.08 13.84
N LEU A 10 -5.06 -6.43 12.79
CA LEU A 10 -5.13 -7.01 11.46
C LEU A 10 -3.74 -7.30 10.88
N ILE A 11 -2.81 -6.35 11.01
CA ILE A 11 -1.44 -6.48 10.52
C ILE A 11 -0.71 -7.60 11.26
N GLU A 12 -0.81 -7.66 12.59
CA GLU A 12 -0.23 -8.74 13.40
C GLU A 12 -0.79 -10.12 13.02
N GLN A 13 -2.11 -10.23 12.86
CA GLN A 13 -2.74 -11.49 12.47
C GLN A 13 -2.37 -11.91 11.05
N LEU A 14 -2.25 -10.96 10.12
CA LEU A 14 -1.82 -11.22 8.75
C LEU A 14 -0.40 -11.75 8.72
N GLY A 15 0.54 -11.10 9.44
CA GLY A 15 1.94 -11.52 9.51
C GLY A 15 2.07 -12.96 10.01
N ARG A 16 1.48 -13.26 11.18
CA ARG A 16 1.50 -14.61 11.77
C ARG A 16 0.93 -15.68 10.83
N ARG A 17 -0.19 -15.38 10.15
CA ARG A 17 -0.85 -16.34 9.24
C ARG A 17 -0.02 -16.57 7.98
N ALA A 18 0.54 -15.50 7.41
CA ALA A 18 1.34 -15.59 6.21
C ALA A 18 2.67 -16.33 6.45
N THR A 19 3.35 -16.05 7.57
CA THR A 19 4.53 -16.80 8.03
C THR A 19 4.25 -18.29 8.12
N ARG A 20 3.18 -18.69 8.84
CA ARG A 20 2.79 -20.10 8.96
C ARG A 20 2.47 -20.74 7.61
N ALA A 21 1.74 -20.03 6.75
CA ALA A 21 1.35 -20.53 5.43
C ALA A 21 2.57 -20.79 4.55
N VAL A 22 3.53 -19.85 4.49
CA VAL A 22 4.74 -20.00 3.67
C VAL A 22 5.65 -21.10 4.20
N LEU A 23 5.87 -21.18 5.51
CA LEU A 23 6.68 -22.27 6.09
C LEU A 23 6.04 -23.64 5.85
N GLY A 24 4.72 -23.73 5.93
CA GLY A 24 3.96 -24.94 5.62
C GLY A 24 4.04 -25.32 4.14
N LEU A 25 3.89 -24.34 3.24
CA LEU A 25 3.93 -24.55 1.79
C LEU A 25 5.32 -24.95 1.30
N CYS A 26 6.37 -24.29 1.80
CA CYS A 26 7.75 -24.58 1.41
C CYS A 26 8.28 -25.90 1.99
N GLY A 27 7.68 -26.42 3.07
CA GLY A 27 7.97 -27.76 3.59
C GLY A 27 9.43 -27.98 4.00
N PHE A 28 10.12 -26.95 4.50
CA PHE A 28 11.54 -27.04 4.88
C PHE A 28 11.78 -28.21 5.84
N ARG A 29 12.68 -29.14 5.50
CA ARG A 29 12.99 -30.34 6.32
C ARG A 29 14.02 -30.09 7.41
N ASN A 30 14.75 -28.98 7.33
CA ASN A 30 15.73 -28.59 8.34
C ASN A 30 15.02 -27.76 9.42
N ASP A 31 14.95 -28.31 10.63
CA ASP A 31 14.23 -27.67 11.73
C ASP A 31 14.89 -26.35 12.14
N ALA A 32 16.23 -26.29 12.26
CA ALA A 32 16.93 -25.05 12.61
C ALA A 32 16.67 -23.92 11.60
N LEU A 33 16.65 -24.24 10.30
CA LEU A 33 16.29 -23.28 9.26
C LEU A 33 14.82 -22.83 9.38
N ARG A 34 13.91 -23.77 9.63
CA ARG A 34 12.48 -23.48 9.80
C ARG A 34 12.25 -22.57 11.00
N GLU A 35 12.93 -22.80 12.11
CA GLU A 35 12.85 -21.94 13.31
C GLU A 35 13.42 -20.56 13.05
N TYR A 36 14.60 -20.48 12.43
CA TYR A 36 15.20 -19.20 12.05
C TYR A 36 14.26 -18.39 11.14
N LEU A 37 13.68 -19.01 10.12
CA LEU A 37 12.76 -18.34 9.20
C LEU A 37 11.45 -17.95 9.87
N ARG A 38 10.94 -18.77 10.80
CA ARG A 38 9.77 -18.42 11.63
C ARG A 38 10.04 -17.14 12.40
N ASP A 39 11.15 -17.08 13.13
CA ASP A 39 11.48 -15.93 13.97
C ASP A 39 11.83 -14.68 13.14
N LEU A 40 12.40 -14.87 11.95
CA LEU A 40 12.68 -13.80 11.01
C LEU A 40 11.40 -13.22 10.40
N PHE A 41 10.48 -14.09 9.96
CA PHE A 41 9.24 -13.69 9.28
C PHE A 41 8.17 -13.17 10.24
N ASP A 42 8.16 -13.61 11.50
CA ASP A 42 7.20 -13.18 12.54
C ASP A 42 7.56 -11.83 13.18
N ARG A 43 8.64 -11.17 12.73
CA ARG A 43 8.98 -9.80 13.14
C ARG A 43 7.89 -8.81 12.75
N ASP A 44 7.86 -7.69 13.47
CA ASP A 44 6.96 -6.58 13.21
C ASP A 44 7.07 -6.11 11.75
N ALA A 45 5.93 -5.78 11.16
CA ALA A 45 5.85 -5.30 9.79
C ALA A 45 6.76 -4.07 9.58
N GLY A 46 7.53 -4.07 8.49
CA GLY A 46 8.50 -3.00 8.19
C GLY A 46 9.90 -3.21 8.77
N MET A 47 10.11 -4.19 9.67
CA MET A 47 11.45 -4.55 10.13
C MET A 47 12.25 -5.27 9.03
N PRO A 48 13.59 -5.13 8.98
CA PRO A 48 14.43 -5.87 8.05
C PRO A 48 14.22 -7.39 8.15
N GLY A 49 13.86 -7.98 7.02
CA GLY A 49 13.60 -9.42 6.88
C GLY A 49 12.25 -9.90 7.42
N ALA A 50 11.40 -9.01 7.97
CA ALA A 50 10.02 -9.33 8.30
C ALA A 50 9.25 -9.78 7.07
N PHE A 51 8.24 -10.62 7.27
CA PHE A 51 7.43 -11.09 6.16
C PHE A 51 6.58 -9.97 5.54
N LEU A 52 6.07 -9.07 6.37
CA LEU A 52 5.30 -7.92 5.93
C LEU A 52 6.18 -6.67 5.84
N ALA A 53 6.00 -5.93 4.75
CA ALA A 53 6.55 -4.60 4.59
C ALA A 53 5.86 -3.59 5.52
N ASP A 54 6.44 -2.39 5.64
CA ASP A 54 5.85 -1.30 6.41
C ASP A 54 4.43 -0.99 5.89
N PRO A 55 3.38 -1.06 6.73
CA PRO A 55 2.01 -0.85 6.29
C PRO A 55 1.78 0.59 5.81
N VAL A 56 1.43 0.74 4.53
CA VAL A 56 1.05 2.03 3.94
C VAL A 56 -0.47 2.12 3.82
N PHE A 57 -1.05 3.22 4.33
CA PHE A 57 -2.47 3.52 4.18
C PHE A 57 -2.64 4.54 3.06
N GLU A 58 -3.22 4.10 1.95
CA GLU A 58 -3.62 4.99 0.86
C GLU A 58 -5.10 5.31 0.97
N ALA A 59 -5.48 6.56 0.67
CA ALA A 59 -6.88 6.94 0.63
C ALA A 59 -7.57 6.20 -0.52
N SER A 60 -8.28 5.12 -0.20
CA SER A 60 -9.05 4.34 -1.19
C SER A 60 -10.41 4.96 -1.53
N PHE A 61 -10.80 6.06 -0.86
CA PHE A 61 -12.04 6.77 -1.17
C PHE A 61 -11.90 7.59 -2.45
N GLY A 62 -12.95 7.55 -3.28
CA GLY A 62 -13.03 8.36 -4.48
C GLY A 62 -12.90 9.84 -4.15
N TRP A 63 -12.12 10.55 -4.96
CA TRP A 63 -12.05 12.00 -4.93
C TRP A 63 -13.46 12.59 -4.94
N GLN A 64 -13.80 13.46 -3.98
CA GLN A 64 -15.02 14.24 -4.06
C GLN A 64 -14.91 15.12 -5.32
N PRO A 65 -15.80 14.98 -6.30
CA PRO A 65 -15.74 15.83 -7.49
C PRO A 65 -15.89 17.29 -7.06
N ALA A 66 -14.96 18.13 -7.53
CA ALA A 66 -15.13 19.57 -7.38
C ALA A 66 -16.36 20.03 -8.18
N GLU A 67 -17.08 21.04 -7.69
CA GLU A 67 -18.23 21.62 -8.41
C GLU A 67 -17.86 22.16 -9.79
N ARG A 68 -16.58 22.53 -9.97
CA ARG A 68 -16.05 23.03 -11.24
C ARG A 68 -15.11 22.02 -11.86
N THR A 69 -15.30 21.80 -13.16
CA THR A 69 -14.35 21.05 -13.98
C THR A 69 -13.10 21.87 -14.24
N LEU A 70 -12.00 21.20 -14.58
CA LEU A 70 -10.74 21.85 -14.96
C LEU A 70 -10.92 22.84 -16.13
N GLY A 71 -11.77 22.50 -17.11
CA GLY A 71 -12.12 23.38 -18.22
C GLY A 71 -12.94 24.60 -17.80
N GLY A 72 -13.76 24.48 -16.75
CA GLY A 72 -14.50 25.62 -16.18
C GLY A 72 -13.63 26.69 -15.52
N LEU A 73 -12.32 26.42 -15.37
CA LEU A 73 -11.32 27.35 -14.86
C LEU A 73 -10.59 28.14 -15.96
N GLU A 74 -10.78 27.77 -17.23
CA GLU A 74 -10.15 28.39 -18.39
C GLU A 74 -10.50 29.88 -18.49
N GLY A 75 -9.49 30.72 -18.75
CA GLY A 75 -9.66 32.17 -18.93
C GLY A 75 -10.01 32.94 -17.65
N LYS A 76 -10.20 32.25 -16.52
CA LYS A 76 -10.43 32.85 -15.20
C LYS A 76 -9.24 32.66 -14.28
N LEU A 77 -8.85 31.39 -14.07
CA LEU A 77 -7.74 30.99 -13.23
C LEU A 77 -6.63 30.32 -14.05
N LEU A 78 -7.01 29.44 -14.98
CA LEU A 78 -6.06 28.71 -15.81
C LEU A 78 -5.98 29.34 -17.21
N HIS A 79 -4.76 29.49 -17.72
CA HIS A 79 -4.54 29.92 -19.09
C HIS A 79 -5.05 28.86 -20.08
N PRO A 80 -5.69 29.24 -21.21
CA PRO A 80 -6.17 28.28 -22.22
C PRO A 80 -5.13 27.25 -22.68
N ASP A 81 -3.89 27.68 -22.90
CA ASP A 81 -2.82 26.78 -23.34
C ASP A 81 -2.48 25.70 -22.29
N LEU A 82 -2.59 26.02 -21.00
CA LEU A 82 -2.38 25.05 -19.92
C LEU A 82 -3.51 24.02 -19.89
N VAL A 83 -4.76 24.47 -20.04
CA VAL A 83 -5.93 23.58 -20.10
C VAL A 83 -5.82 22.64 -21.31
N ARG A 84 -5.37 23.15 -22.46
CA ARG A 84 -5.11 22.35 -23.66
C ARG A 84 -4.01 21.31 -23.41
N ALA A 85 -2.88 21.72 -22.84
CA ALA A 85 -1.76 20.81 -22.54
C ALA A 85 -2.14 19.70 -21.55
N LEU A 86 -3.00 19.99 -20.57
CA LEU A 86 -3.48 19.00 -19.60
C LEU A 86 -4.54 18.06 -20.21
N ARG A 87 -5.34 18.54 -21.17
CA ARG A 87 -6.32 17.71 -21.89
C ARG A 87 -5.64 16.76 -22.88
N GLU A 88 -4.57 17.21 -23.52
CA GLU A 88 -3.82 16.48 -24.54
C GLU A 88 -2.35 16.37 -24.13
N PRO A 89 -2.03 15.56 -23.09
CA PRO A 89 -0.66 15.41 -22.62
C PRO A 89 0.20 14.83 -23.74
N GLN A 90 1.39 15.39 -23.90
CA GLN A 90 2.34 14.93 -24.91
C GLN A 90 2.70 13.47 -24.61
N LYS A 91 2.37 12.57 -25.54
CA LYS A 91 2.85 11.19 -25.47
C LYS A 91 4.35 11.21 -25.71
N ARG A 92 5.13 10.59 -24.81
CA ARG A 92 6.54 10.31 -25.09
C ARG A 92 6.62 9.50 -26.39
N ALA A 93 7.43 9.97 -27.33
CA ALA A 93 7.78 9.24 -28.54
C ALA A 93 8.62 8.00 -28.20
#